data_AF-A0A4S4MR84-F1
#
_entry.id   AF-A0A4S4MR84-F1
#
_cell.length_a   1.000
_cell.length_b   1.000
_cell.length_c   1.000
_cell.angle_alpha   90.00
_cell.angle_beta   90.00
_cell.angle_gamma   90.00
#
_symmetry.space_group_name_H-M   'P 1'
#
loop_
_entity.id
_entity.type
_entity.pdbx_description
1 polymer ?
#
loop_
_entity_poly.entity_id
_entity_poly.type
_entity_poly.pdbx_seq_one_letter_code
_entity_poly.pdbx_strand_id
1 'polypeptide(L)'
;MRGLKLIFTNRKRANEMLERVRTGGPSLTRRETQFIRTTKVDLLKLIPFAMIIIIVEEIIPLIVLYAPFILPSTCILPTQKDRIDAKQREKQRVLVASYSDVFAKLAKDQSVQVSVESFLSGVTLKPVSGMLGISTYTPRVFQLNALKRHLTTIGEDDALLLREHHGAHLTPSELRQALLERGIATDEVPEDLWRTRLTWWLSSVEKLSDKTAVDPASERLRLVACSALGKF
;
A
#
# COMPACT_ATOMS: atom_id res chain seq x y z
N MET A 1 -13.28 -1.04 28.63
CA MET A 1 -14.52 -0.70 29.36
C MET A 1 -14.35 -0.32 30.85
N ARG A 2 -13.16 -0.37 31.47
CA ARG A 2 -12.98 -0.02 32.90
C ARG A 2 -13.20 1.47 33.21
N GLY A 3 -12.90 2.37 32.26
CA GLY A 3 -13.02 3.82 32.44
C GLY A 3 -14.44 4.34 32.63
N LEU A 4 -15.38 3.99 31.73
CA LEU A 4 -16.79 4.37 31.87
C LEU A 4 -17.39 3.85 33.19
N LYS A 5 -17.11 2.59 33.53
CA LYS A 5 -17.58 1.98 34.79
C LYS A 5 -17.13 2.78 36.02
N LEU A 6 -15.89 3.29 36.01
CA LEU A 6 -15.36 4.14 37.08
C LEU A 6 -16.12 5.47 37.18
N ILE A 7 -16.38 6.13 36.05
CA ILE A 7 -17.13 7.40 36.01
C ILE A 7 -18.54 7.22 36.56
N PHE A 8 -19.25 6.16 36.18
CA PHE A 8 -20.59 5.86 36.71
C PHE A 8 -20.58 5.52 38.20
N THR A 9 -19.56 4.79 38.67
CA THR A 9 -19.40 4.47 40.09
C THR A 9 -19.14 5.74 40.91
N ASN A 10 -18.29 6.64 40.42
CA ASN A 10 -18.01 7.93 41.05
C ASN A 10 -19.25 8.84 41.05
N ARG A 11 -20.02 8.85 39.96
CA ARG A 11 -21.30 9.57 39.88
C ARG A 11 -22.30 9.08 40.93
N LYS A 12 -22.42 7.75 41.12
CA LYS A 12 -23.30 7.16 42.12
C LYS A 12 -22.89 7.59 43.54
N ARG A 13 -21.60 7.45 43.88
CA ARG A 13 -21.07 7.88 45.18
C ARG A 13 -21.26 9.38 45.44
N ALA A 14 -21.06 10.22 44.42
CA ALA A 14 -21.31 11.66 44.53
C ALA A 14 -22.79 11.96 44.82
N ASN A 15 -23.73 11.23 44.21
CA ASN A 15 -25.15 11.36 44.49
C ASN A 15 -25.52 10.87 45.90
N GLU A 16 -24.98 9.73 46.34
CA GLU A 16 -25.18 9.20 47.71
C GLU A 16 -24.74 10.22 48.78
N MET A 17 -23.61 10.91 48.57
CA MET A 17 -23.14 11.99 49.47
C MET A 17 -24.09 13.19 49.48
N LEU A 18 -24.65 13.57 48.33
CA LEU A 18 -25.61 14.67 48.22
C LEU A 18 -26.95 14.32 48.86
N GLU A 19 -27.41 13.07 48.69
CA GLU A 19 -28.65 12.57 49.29
C GLU A 19 -28.54 12.49 50.81
N ARG A 20 -27.42 11.99 51.34
CA ARG A 20 -27.13 11.97 52.79
C ARG A 20 -27.31 13.33 53.45
N VAL A 21 -26.86 14.39 52.78
CA VAL A 21 -26.98 15.77 53.29
C VAL A 21 -28.41 16.28 53.12
N ARG A 22 -29.07 15.97 52.00
CA ARG A 22 -30.47 16.33 51.73
C ARG A 22 -31.43 15.75 52.76
N THR A 23 -31.19 14.54 53.25
CA THR A 23 -32.03 13.87 54.26
C THR A 23 -31.75 14.33 55.70
N GLY A 24 -30.99 15.41 55.89
CA GLY A 24 -30.68 15.97 57.23
C GLY A 24 -29.45 15.34 57.91
N GLY A 25 -28.62 14.60 57.17
CA GLY A 25 -27.36 14.06 57.70
C GLY A 25 -26.23 15.10 57.82
N PRO A 26 -25.02 14.68 58.25
CA PRO A 26 -23.88 15.58 58.45
C PRO A 26 -23.49 16.36 57.19
N SER A 27 -22.98 17.58 57.34
CA SER A 27 -22.56 18.43 56.20
C SER A 27 -21.39 17.82 55.40
N LEU A 28 -21.21 18.29 54.15
CA LEU A 28 -20.13 17.83 53.27
C LEU A 28 -18.76 18.26 53.78
N THR A 29 -17.83 17.31 53.84
CA THR A 29 -16.42 17.60 54.09
C THR A 29 -15.75 18.22 52.86
N ARG A 30 -14.64 18.95 53.06
CA ARG A 30 -13.86 19.56 51.97
C ARG A 30 -13.52 18.56 50.85
N ARG A 31 -13.15 17.34 51.20
CA ARG A 31 -12.78 16.28 50.25
C ARG A 31 -13.97 15.81 49.42
N GLU A 32 -15.15 15.64 50.04
CA GLU A 32 -16.38 15.26 49.34
C GLU A 32 -16.81 16.37 48.37
N THR A 33 -16.76 17.64 48.78
CA THR A 33 -17.09 18.77 47.89
C THR A 33 -16.16 18.84 46.68
N GLN A 34 -14.86 18.63 46.87
CA GLN A 34 -13.89 18.56 45.77
C GLN A 34 -14.17 17.37 44.86
N PHE A 35 -14.45 16.19 45.43
CA PHE A 35 -14.77 14.98 44.68
C PHE A 35 -16.06 15.12 43.83
N ILE A 36 -17.10 15.74 44.39
CA ILE A 36 -18.33 16.03 43.66
C ILE A 36 -18.05 17.01 42.51
N ARG A 37 -17.25 18.05 42.76
CA ARG A 37 -16.87 19.03 41.73
C ARG A 37 -16.08 18.38 40.59
N THR A 38 -15.06 17.57 40.90
CA THR A 38 -14.26 16.90 39.87
C THR A 38 -15.09 15.89 39.08
N THR A 39 -15.88 15.06 39.76
CA THR A 39 -16.77 14.08 39.11
C THR A 39 -17.75 14.75 38.14
N LYS A 40 -18.31 15.91 38.50
CA LYS A 40 -19.16 16.71 37.60
C LYS A 40 -18.39 17.21 36.38
N VAL A 41 -17.20 17.77 36.57
CA VAL A 41 -16.36 18.25 35.47
C VAL A 41 -15.97 17.10 34.53
N ASP A 42 -15.64 15.94 35.07
CA ASP A 42 -15.26 14.78 34.28
C ASP A 42 -16.43 14.19 33.50
N LEU A 43 -17.65 14.23 34.04
CA LEU A 43 -18.87 13.90 33.30
C LEU A 43 -19.14 14.88 32.16
N LEU A 44 -18.90 16.19 32.36
CA LEU A 44 -19.08 17.18 31.29
C LEU A 44 -18.09 16.99 30.15
N LYS A 45 -16.86 16.53 30.41
CA LYS A 45 -15.87 16.18 29.38
C LYS A 45 -16.30 14.97 28.53
N LEU A 46 -17.24 14.14 29.00
CA LEU A 46 -17.75 13.00 28.23
C LEU A 46 -18.56 13.45 27.02
N ILE A 47 -19.18 14.64 27.08
CA ILE A 47 -19.98 15.19 25.98
C ILE A 47 -19.13 15.45 24.73
N PRO A 48 -18.07 16.28 24.76
CA PRO A 48 -17.22 16.48 23.59
C PRO A 48 -16.53 15.17 23.14
N PHE A 49 -16.19 14.27 24.07
CA PHE A 49 -15.63 12.96 23.71
C PHE A 49 -16.61 12.09 22.91
N ALA A 50 -17.88 12.02 23.34
CA ALA A 50 -18.92 11.27 22.63
C ALA A 50 -19.22 11.89 21.26
N MET A 51 -19.25 13.23 21.16
CA MET A 51 -19.40 13.93 19.88
C MET A 51 -18.27 13.58 18.90
N ILE A 52 -17.02 13.50 19.36
CA ILE A 52 -15.89 13.08 18.51
C ILE A 52 -16.10 11.68 17.95
N ILE A 53 -16.53 10.72 18.78
CA ILE A 53 -16.77 9.33 18.33
C ILE A 53 -17.85 9.30 17.24
N ILE A 54 -18.98 9.98 17.46
CA ILE A 54 -20.09 10.03 16.51
C ILE A 54 -19.63 10.69 15.18
N ILE A 55 -18.90 11.80 15.27
CA ILE A 55 -18.38 12.50 14.09
C ILE A 55 -17.43 11.60 13.29
N VAL A 56 -16.51 10.91 13.97
CA VAL A 56 -15.56 10.01 13.30
C VAL A 56 -16.29 8.85 12.62
N GLU A 57 -17.30 8.26 13.27
CA GLU A 57 -18.10 7.17 12.70
C GLU A 57 -18.80 7.60 11.40
N GLU A 58 -19.36 8.81 11.34
CA GLU A 58 -20.01 9.35 10.15
C GLU A 58 -19.00 9.74 9.04
N ILE A 59 -17.79 10.18 9.42
CA ILE A 59 -16.76 10.59 8.46
C ILE A 59 -16.09 9.37 7.79
N ILE A 60 -16.00 8.22 8.46
CA ILE A 60 -15.32 7.02 7.92
C ILE A 60 -15.89 6.59 6.55
N PRO A 61 -17.22 6.44 6.35
CA PRO A 61 -17.80 6.14 5.04
C PRO A 61 -17.40 7.14 3.94
N LEU A 62 -17.32 8.42 4.28
CA LEU A 62 -16.91 9.47 3.35
C LEU A 62 -15.43 9.35 2.97
N ILE A 63 -14.55 9.05 3.94
CA ILE A 63 -13.13 8.79 3.67
C ILE A 63 -12.95 7.58 2.75
N VAL A 64 -13.69 6.49 2.97
CA VAL A 64 -13.65 5.29 2.12
C VAL A 64 -14.00 5.63 0.67
N LEU A 65 -14.97 6.52 0.46
CA LEU A 65 -15.41 6.88 -0.88
C LEU A 65 -14.42 7.83 -1.59
N TYR A 66 -13.94 8.87 -0.89
CA TYR A 66 -13.19 9.96 -1.53
C TYR A 66 -11.68 9.90 -1.33
N ALA A 67 -11.20 9.24 -0.28
CA ALA A 67 -9.79 9.18 0.08
C ALA A 67 -9.33 7.75 0.43
N PRO A 68 -9.49 6.77 -0.49
CA PRO A 68 -9.14 5.37 -0.23
C PRO A 68 -7.64 5.15 0.04
N PHE A 69 -6.78 6.11 -0.32
CA PHE A 69 -5.33 6.05 -0.11
C PHE A 69 -4.90 6.19 1.36
N ILE A 70 -5.80 6.66 2.24
CA ILE A 70 -5.53 6.83 3.68
C ILE A 70 -5.84 5.52 4.44
N LEU A 71 -6.60 4.61 3.81
CA LEU A 71 -7.02 3.37 4.42
C LEU A 71 -5.96 2.28 4.23
N PRO A 72 -5.80 1.38 5.21
CA PRO A 72 -4.99 0.19 5.00
C PRO A 72 -5.64 -0.65 3.90
N SER A 73 -4.81 -1.37 3.12
CA SER A 73 -5.26 -2.22 2.02
C SER A 73 -6.26 -3.30 2.45
N THR A 74 -6.23 -3.69 3.73
CA THR A 74 -7.18 -4.65 4.33
C THR A 74 -8.62 -4.16 4.36
N CYS A 75 -8.86 -2.84 4.24
CA CYS A 75 -10.19 -2.24 4.25
C CYS A 75 -10.74 -1.95 2.84
N ILE A 76 -9.99 -2.29 1.79
CA ILE A 76 -10.41 -2.05 0.40
C ILE A 76 -11.29 -3.22 -0.06
N LEU A 77 -12.48 -2.92 -0.58
CA LEU A 77 -13.37 -3.94 -1.14
C LEU A 77 -12.78 -4.53 -2.43
N PRO A 78 -12.99 -5.82 -2.73
CA PRO A 78 -12.45 -6.47 -3.93
C PRO A 78 -12.87 -5.75 -5.21
N THR A 79 -14.13 -5.30 -5.31
CA THR A 79 -14.63 -4.54 -6.46
C THR A 79 -13.96 -3.17 -6.62
N GLN A 80 -13.47 -2.56 -5.54
CA GLN A 80 -12.70 -1.32 -5.61
C GLN A 80 -11.27 -1.59 -6.05
N LYS A 81 -10.66 -2.68 -5.56
CA LYS A 81 -9.33 -3.13 -5.99
C LYS A 81 -9.31 -3.38 -7.50
N ASP A 82 -10.29 -4.10 -8.04
CA ASP A 82 -10.39 -4.36 -9.48
C ASP A 82 -10.45 -3.07 -10.32
N ARG A 83 -11.14 -2.03 -9.83
CA ARG A 83 -11.21 -0.71 -10.49
C ARG A 83 -9.89 0.04 -10.42
N ILE A 84 -9.17 -0.04 -9.30
CA ILE A 84 -7.84 0.54 -9.13
C ILE A 84 -6.88 -0.13 -10.12
N ASP A 85 -6.89 -1.46 -10.15
CA ASP A 85 -6.05 -2.26 -11.05
C ASP A 85 -6.41 -1.99 -12.51
N ALA A 86 -7.69 -1.84 -12.86
CA ALA A 86 -8.13 -1.40 -14.20
C ALA A 86 -7.55 -0.04 -14.62
N LYS A 87 -7.61 0.96 -13.73
CA LYS A 87 -7.04 2.28 -14.01
C LYS A 87 -5.52 2.24 -14.15
N GLN A 88 -4.85 1.41 -13.35
CA GLN A 88 -3.41 1.21 -13.46
C GLN A 88 -3.04 0.59 -14.81
N ARG A 89 -3.78 -0.43 -15.26
CA ARG A 89 -3.56 -1.12 -16.53
C ARG A 89 -3.74 -0.20 -17.74
N GLU A 90 -4.81 0.59 -17.74
CA GLU A 90 -5.02 1.61 -18.80
C GLU A 90 -3.85 2.62 -18.83
N LYS A 91 -3.38 3.06 -17.66
CA LYS A 91 -2.22 3.94 -17.57
C LYS A 91 -0.95 3.28 -18.14
N GLN A 92 -0.70 2.01 -17.84
CA GLN A 92 0.43 1.26 -18.39
C GLN A 92 0.35 1.21 -19.93
N ARG A 93 -0.82 0.90 -20.47
CA ARG A 93 -1.06 0.84 -21.93
C ARG A 93 -0.78 2.17 -22.62
N VAL A 94 -1.35 3.26 -22.11
CA VAL A 94 -1.14 4.60 -22.67
C VAL A 94 0.34 5.00 -22.61
N LEU A 95 1.04 4.64 -21.53
CA LEU A 95 2.47 4.92 -21.40
C LEU A 95 3.32 4.13 -22.40
N VAL A 96 3.04 2.84 -22.59
CA VAL A 96 3.74 2.00 -23.58
C VAL A 96 3.57 2.58 -24.99
N ALA A 97 2.34 2.96 -25.34
CA ALA A 97 2.05 3.56 -26.65
C ALA A 97 2.75 4.93 -26.82
N SER A 98 2.81 5.74 -25.76
CA SER A 98 3.40 7.09 -25.80
C SER A 98 4.93 7.10 -25.77
N TYR A 99 5.56 6.06 -25.20
CA TYR A 99 7.01 6.02 -24.93
C TYR A 99 7.69 4.78 -25.53
N SER A 100 7.17 4.22 -26.63
CA SER A 100 7.71 3.04 -27.30
C SER A 100 9.20 3.17 -27.65
N ASP A 101 9.63 4.33 -28.14
CA ASP A 101 11.04 4.62 -28.46
C ASP A 101 11.96 4.55 -27.24
N VAL A 102 11.46 4.97 -26.07
CA VAL A 102 12.20 4.89 -24.81
C VAL A 102 12.41 3.44 -24.41
N PHE A 103 11.35 2.63 -24.46
CA PHE A 103 11.45 1.20 -24.18
C PHE A 103 12.34 0.49 -25.20
N ALA A 104 12.31 0.87 -26.49
CA ALA A 104 13.18 0.31 -27.52
C ALA A 104 14.66 0.60 -27.26
N LYS A 105 15.00 1.79 -26.78
CA LYS A 105 16.37 2.13 -26.35
C LYS A 105 16.78 1.30 -25.14
N LEU A 106 15.94 1.25 -24.11
CA LEU A 106 16.20 0.49 -22.88
C LEU A 106 16.37 -1.02 -23.15
N ALA A 107 15.56 -1.60 -24.03
CA ALA A 107 15.62 -3.01 -24.37
C ALA A 107 16.88 -3.40 -25.17
N LYS A 108 17.43 -2.47 -25.97
CA LYS A 108 18.65 -2.65 -26.77
C LYS A 108 19.92 -2.36 -25.97
N ASP A 109 19.81 -1.63 -24.87
CA ASP A 109 20.95 -1.26 -24.07
C ASP A 109 21.49 -2.49 -23.31
N GLN A 110 22.51 -3.12 -23.91
CA GLN A 110 23.32 -4.17 -23.29
C GLN A 110 24.51 -3.57 -22.54
N SER A 111 24.62 -2.24 -22.43
CA SER A 111 25.78 -1.62 -21.79
C SER A 111 25.86 -2.10 -20.35
N VAL A 112 26.98 -2.76 -20.04
CA VAL A 112 27.37 -3.23 -18.72
C VAL A 112 27.42 -2.01 -17.81
N GLN A 113 26.31 -1.70 -17.13
CA GLN A 113 26.20 -0.56 -16.24
C GLN A 113 25.92 -1.00 -14.81
N VAL A 114 26.72 -0.45 -13.90
CA VAL A 114 26.93 -0.89 -12.51
C VAL A 114 25.87 -0.32 -11.54
N SER A 115 24.89 0.45 -12.02
CA SER A 115 23.79 0.94 -11.18
C SER A 115 22.54 1.33 -11.97
N VAL A 116 21.36 1.07 -11.41
CA VAL A 116 20.05 1.58 -11.88
C VAL A 116 20.07 3.08 -12.20
N GLU A 117 20.87 3.88 -11.47
CA GLU A 117 20.96 5.33 -11.68
C GLU A 117 21.65 5.71 -12.98
N SER A 118 22.72 5.00 -13.36
CA SER A 118 23.43 5.26 -14.61
C SER A 118 22.57 4.83 -15.78
N PHE A 119 21.89 3.68 -15.64
CA PHE A 119 21.00 3.14 -16.68
C PHE A 119 19.83 4.09 -16.98
N LEU A 120 19.38 4.83 -15.97
CA LEU A 120 18.28 5.79 -16.08
C LEU A 120 18.72 7.25 -16.21
N SER A 121 20.03 7.53 -16.25
CA SER A 121 20.57 8.89 -16.26
C SER A 121 20.14 9.70 -17.50
N GLY A 122 20.07 9.04 -18.66
CA GLY A 122 19.63 9.64 -19.94
C GLY A 122 18.16 9.43 -20.28
N VAL A 123 17.38 8.78 -19.40
CA VAL A 123 16.02 8.33 -19.71
C VAL A 123 14.98 8.95 -18.77
N THR A 124 13.81 9.28 -19.31
CA THR A 124 12.68 9.74 -18.51
C THR A 124 12.17 8.58 -17.63
N LEU A 125 12.12 8.78 -16.31
CA LEU A 125 11.69 7.74 -15.36
C LEU A 125 10.19 7.43 -15.41
N LYS A 126 9.40 8.37 -15.92
CA LYS A 126 7.94 8.31 -15.99
C LYS A 126 7.40 7.03 -16.67
N PRO A 127 7.82 6.65 -17.89
CA PRO A 127 7.35 5.43 -18.55
C PRO A 127 7.65 4.17 -17.72
N VAL A 128 8.89 4.04 -17.26
CA VAL A 128 9.35 2.87 -16.50
C VAL A 128 8.65 2.75 -15.14
N SER A 129 8.55 3.87 -14.40
CA SER A 129 7.88 3.89 -13.10
C SER A 129 6.39 3.62 -13.24
N GLY A 130 5.74 4.22 -14.26
CA GLY A 130 4.33 3.97 -14.50
C GLY A 130 4.05 2.54 -14.95
N MET A 131 4.98 1.91 -15.65
CA MET A 131 4.89 0.50 -16.02
C MET A 131 4.93 -0.42 -14.80
N LEU A 132 5.73 -0.09 -13.78
CA LEU A 132 5.83 -0.85 -12.53
C LEU A 132 4.80 -0.43 -11.46
N GLY A 133 3.80 0.39 -11.82
CA GLY A 133 2.78 0.86 -10.88
C GLY A 133 3.26 1.90 -9.85
N ILE A 134 4.48 2.42 -10.01
CA ILE A 134 5.08 3.43 -9.13
C ILE A 134 4.52 4.82 -9.48
N SER A 135 4.39 5.68 -8.47
CA SER A 135 3.94 7.06 -8.67
C SER A 135 4.83 7.81 -9.66
N THR A 136 4.19 8.43 -10.66
CA THR A 136 4.86 9.15 -11.76
C THR A 136 4.97 10.66 -11.53
N TYR A 137 4.36 11.17 -10.46
CA TYR A 137 4.24 12.61 -10.17
C TYR A 137 5.17 13.06 -9.02
N THR A 138 6.05 12.19 -8.55
CA THR A 138 7.00 12.47 -7.46
C THR A 138 8.34 13.00 -7.99
N PRO A 139 9.09 13.79 -7.19
CA PRO A 139 10.44 14.23 -7.58
C PRO A 139 11.38 13.05 -7.87
N ARG A 140 12.34 13.27 -8.78
CA ARG A 140 13.24 12.23 -9.33
C ARG A 140 13.93 11.37 -8.25
N VAL A 141 14.42 11.97 -7.17
CA VAL A 141 15.12 11.25 -6.10
C VAL A 141 14.20 10.23 -5.41
N PHE A 142 12.98 10.64 -5.06
CA PHE A 142 12.00 9.74 -4.46
C PHE A 142 11.54 8.66 -5.43
N GLN A 143 11.38 9.02 -6.71
CA GLN A 143 11.02 8.07 -7.76
C GLN A 143 12.10 7.00 -7.97
N LEU A 144 13.38 7.39 -8.02
CA LEU A 144 14.51 6.45 -8.12
C LEU A 144 14.58 5.53 -6.90
N ASN A 145 14.41 6.07 -5.69
CA ASN A 145 14.42 5.26 -4.48
C ASN A 145 13.24 4.27 -4.44
N ALA A 146 12.05 4.70 -4.84
CA ALA A 146 10.88 3.83 -4.94
C ALA A 146 11.12 2.72 -5.98
N LEU A 147 11.69 3.06 -7.13
CA LEU A 147 12.04 2.09 -8.17
C LEU A 147 13.07 1.06 -7.70
N LYS A 148 14.16 1.51 -7.07
CA LYS A 148 15.17 0.60 -6.51
C LYS A 148 14.55 -0.36 -5.51
N ARG A 149 13.74 0.14 -4.58
CA ARG A 149 13.03 -0.68 -3.58
C ARG A 149 12.08 -1.68 -4.23
N HIS A 150 11.33 -1.25 -5.25
CA HIS A 150 10.43 -2.14 -5.98
C HIS A 150 11.18 -3.25 -6.69
N LEU A 151 12.30 -2.93 -7.36
CA LEU A 151 13.15 -3.92 -8.03
C LEU A 151 13.78 -4.91 -7.04
N THR A 152 14.16 -4.47 -5.83
CA THR A 152 14.64 -5.38 -4.78
C THR A 152 13.52 -6.31 -4.30
N THR A 153 12.31 -5.79 -4.09
CA THR A 153 11.14 -6.62 -3.71
C THR A 153 10.81 -7.65 -4.78
N ILE A 154 10.79 -7.28 -6.06
CA ILE A 154 10.63 -8.25 -7.16
C ILE A 154 11.76 -9.27 -7.14
N GLY A 155 12.99 -8.86 -6.86
CA GLY A 155 14.13 -9.77 -6.82
C GLY A 155 14.03 -10.82 -5.71
N GLU A 156 13.56 -10.41 -4.54
CA GLU A 156 13.26 -11.31 -3.41
C GLU A 156 12.12 -12.27 -3.77
N ASP A 157 11.04 -11.76 -4.38
CA ASP A 157 9.90 -12.55 -4.83
C ASP A 157 10.28 -13.56 -5.94
N ASP A 158 11.06 -13.14 -6.93
CA ASP A 158 11.61 -14.02 -7.97
C ASP A 158 12.39 -15.20 -7.36
N ALA A 159 13.20 -14.93 -6.33
CA ALA A 159 13.97 -15.97 -5.65
C ALA A 159 13.07 -16.98 -4.91
N LEU A 160 11.92 -16.54 -4.38
CA LEU A 160 10.92 -17.43 -3.78
C LEU A 160 10.21 -18.24 -4.87
N LEU A 161 9.73 -17.60 -5.94
CA LEU A 161 9.05 -18.28 -7.04
C LEU A 161 9.94 -19.34 -7.70
N LEU A 162 11.24 -19.08 -7.86
CA LEU A 162 12.20 -20.06 -8.39
C LEU A 162 12.32 -21.29 -7.47
N ARG A 163 12.33 -21.08 -6.15
CA ARG A 163 12.35 -22.18 -5.15
C ARG A 163 11.05 -22.98 -5.15
N GLU A 164 9.92 -22.33 -5.40
CA GLU A 164 8.58 -22.92 -5.38
C GLU A 164 8.12 -23.36 -6.77
N HIS A 165 8.99 -24.06 -7.51
CA HIS A 165 8.67 -24.64 -8.82
C HIS A 165 8.11 -23.61 -9.83
N HIS A 166 8.72 -22.43 -9.90
CA HIS A 166 8.30 -21.34 -10.80
C HIS A 166 6.87 -20.84 -10.55
N GLY A 167 6.39 -20.92 -9.31
CA GLY A 167 5.05 -20.49 -8.95
C GLY A 167 3.94 -21.42 -9.47
N ALA A 168 4.22 -22.73 -9.54
CA ALA A 168 3.25 -23.73 -10.02
C ALA A 168 1.90 -23.64 -9.30
N HIS A 169 1.92 -23.32 -8.00
CA HIS A 169 0.75 -23.25 -7.12
C HIS A 169 0.03 -21.90 -7.10
N LEU A 170 0.49 -20.89 -7.84
CA LEU A 170 -0.16 -19.59 -7.90
C LEU A 170 -1.59 -19.73 -8.43
N THR A 171 -2.53 -19.14 -7.69
CA THR A 171 -3.91 -18.92 -8.16
C THR A 171 -3.92 -17.94 -9.33
N PRO A 172 -4.97 -17.91 -10.17
CA PRO A 172 -5.08 -16.96 -11.28
C PRO A 172 -4.89 -15.49 -10.87
N SER A 173 -5.42 -15.11 -9.70
CA SER A 173 -5.27 -13.78 -9.13
C SER A 173 -3.82 -13.47 -8.71
N GLU A 174 -3.12 -14.43 -8.11
CA GLU A 174 -1.74 -14.25 -7.67
C GLU A 174 -0.77 -14.23 -8.86
N LEU A 175 -1.01 -15.10 -9.85
CA LEU A 175 -0.25 -15.10 -11.10
C LEU A 175 -0.39 -13.76 -11.83
N ARG A 176 -1.60 -13.22 -11.90
CA ARG A 176 -1.86 -11.90 -12.47
C ARG A 176 -1.14 -10.80 -11.70
N GLN A 177 -1.20 -10.83 -10.38
CA GLN A 177 -0.51 -9.86 -9.52
C GLN A 177 1.01 -9.91 -9.73
N ALA A 178 1.60 -11.10 -9.75
CA ALA A 178 3.02 -11.32 -9.97
C ALA A 178 3.49 -10.75 -11.32
N LEU A 179 2.69 -10.92 -12.38
CA LEU A 179 2.97 -10.34 -13.70
C LEU A 179 2.88 -8.81 -13.68
N LEU A 180 1.83 -8.25 -13.05
CA LEU A 180 1.64 -6.80 -12.96
C LEU A 180 2.76 -6.11 -12.18
N GLU A 181 3.24 -6.71 -11.08
CA GLU A 181 4.35 -6.19 -10.29
C GLU A 181 5.66 -6.15 -11.10
N ARG A 182 5.85 -7.10 -12.03
CA ARG A 182 6.94 -7.16 -13.00
C ARG A 182 6.70 -6.28 -14.23
N GLY A 183 5.61 -5.52 -14.27
CA GLY A 183 5.24 -4.63 -15.37
C GLY A 183 4.70 -5.35 -16.62
N ILE A 184 4.42 -6.65 -16.55
CA ILE A 184 3.93 -7.42 -17.69
C ILE A 184 2.41 -7.25 -17.83
N ALA A 185 1.97 -6.79 -19.00
CA ALA A 185 0.55 -6.57 -19.27
C ALA A 185 -0.26 -7.89 -19.30
N THR A 186 -1.44 -7.89 -18.69
CA THR A 186 -2.33 -9.08 -18.55
C THR A 186 -3.68 -8.94 -19.26
N ASP A 187 -4.09 -7.74 -19.66
CA ASP A 187 -5.49 -7.44 -20.07
C ASP A 187 -5.90 -7.98 -21.43
N GLU A 188 -4.98 -7.97 -22.38
CA GLU A 188 -5.24 -8.37 -23.77
C GLU A 188 -4.80 -9.82 -24.02
N VAL A 189 -4.58 -10.59 -22.96
CA VAL A 189 -3.80 -11.82 -22.99
C VAL A 189 -4.59 -12.93 -22.29
N PRO A 190 -4.88 -14.04 -23.00
CA PRO A 190 -5.48 -15.22 -22.38
C PRO A 190 -4.69 -15.69 -21.15
N GLU A 191 -5.40 -16.17 -20.14
CA GLU A 191 -4.81 -16.69 -18.90
C GLU A 191 -3.78 -17.80 -19.16
N ASP A 192 -3.97 -18.57 -20.22
CA ASP A 192 -3.04 -19.62 -20.66
C ASP A 192 -1.62 -19.10 -20.93
N LEU A 193 -1.50 -17.85 -21.41
CA LEU A 193 -0.20 -17.24 -21.71
C LEU A 193 0.44 -16.57 -20.50
N TRP A 194 -0.29 -16.36 -19.40
CA TRP A 194 0.25 -15.71 -18.20
C TRP A 194 1.37 -16.54 -17.59
N ARG A 195 1.18 -17.87 -17.52
CA ARG A 195 2.22 -18.78 -17.02
C ARG A 195 3.46 -18.74 -17.89
N THR A 196 3.31 -18.82 -19.21
CA THR A 196 4.41 -18.74 -20.16
C THR A 196 5.23 -17.46 -20.00
N ARG A 197 4.56 -16.31 -19.80
CA ARG A 197 5.24 -15.03 -19.56
C ARG A 197 5.99 -14.97 -18.24
N LEU A 198 5.42 -15.54 -17.17
CA LEU A 198 6.11 -15.65 -15.89
C LEU A 198 7.34 -16.57 -16.01
N THR A 199 7.21 -17.72 -16.68
CA THR A 199 8.34 -18.62 -16.94
C THR A 199 9.42 -17.98 -17.78
N TRP A 200 9.05 -17.20 -18.81
CA TRP A 200 10.02 -16.40 -19.58
C TRP A 200 10.79 -15.42 -18.70
N TRP A 201 10.09 -14.68 -17.83
CA TRP A 201 10.71 -13.75 -16.90
C TRP A 201 11.69 -14.47 -15.98
N LEU A 202 11.23 -15.51 -15.28
CA LEU A 202 12.02 -16.26 -14.30
C LEU A 202 13.23 -16.93 -14.95
N SER A 203 13.08 -17.55 -16.13
CA SER A 203 14.22 -18.14 -16.85
C SER A 203 15.22 -17.10 -17.34
N SER A 204 14.78 -15.88 -17.65
CA SER A 204 15.67 -14.77 -17.99
C SER A 204 16.44 -14.25 -16.77
N VAL A 205 15.81 -14.25 -15.60
CA VAL A 205 16.43 -13.91 -14.31
C VAL A 205 17.42 -14.99 -13.85
N GLU A 206 17.09 -16.27 -14.02
CA GLU A 206 17.97 -17.40 -13.67
C GLU A 206 19.25 -17.38 -14.50
N LYS A 207 19.14 -17.18 -15.82
CA LYS A 207 20.30 -16.97 -16.72
C LYS A 207 21.17 -15.79 -16.32
N LEU A 208 20.62 -14.82 -15.58
CA LEU A 208 21.34 -13.68 -15.06
C LEU A 208 22.14 -14.02 -13.81
N SER A 209 21.59 -14.87 -12.94
CA SER A 209 22.26 -15.31 -11.69
C SER A 209 23.57 -16.05 -11.96
N ASP A 210 23.64 -16.81 -13.06
CA ASP A 210 24.88 -17.51 -13.47
C ASP A 210 25.97 -16.56 -14.01
N LYS A 211 25.60 -15.36 -14.45
CA LYS A 211 26.53 -14.34 -14.98
C LYS A 211 26.82 -13.31 -13.89
N THR A 212 27.67 -13.68 -12.94
CA THR A 212 27.92 -13.04 -11.63
C THR A 212 28.47 -11.58 -11.63
N ALA A 213 28.39 -10.83 -12.72
CA ALA A 213 29.04 -9.52 -12.85
C ALA A 213 28.09 -8.31 -13.05
N VAL A 214 26.77 -8.50 -13.09
CA VAL A 214 25.80 -7.44 -13.43
C VAL A 214 24.85 -7.14 -12.26
N ASP A 215 24.50 -5.86 -12.07
CA ASP A 215 23.48 -5.42 -11.11
C ASP A 215 22.12 -6.10 -11.44
N PRO A 216 21.58 -6.94 -10.56
CA PRO A 216 20.35 -7.69 -10.83
C PRO A 216 19.13 -6.77 -11.01
N ALA A 217 19.16 -5.52 -10.53
CA ALA A 217 18.08 -4.56 -10.69
C ALA A 217 18.03 -3.92 -12.10
N SER A 218 19.19 -3.62 -12.70
CA SER A 218 19.25 -2.99 -14.04
C SER A 218 18.79 -3.94 -15.15
N GLU A 219 19.08 -5.23 -15.03
CA GLU A 219 18.62 -6.23 -16.00
C GLU A 219 17.13 -6.54 -15.88
N ARG A 220 16.57 -6.57 -14.67
CA ARG A 220 15.11 -6.59 -14.51
C ARG A 220 14.44 -5.42 -15.22
N LEU A 221 15.06 -4.25 -15.16
CA LEU A 221 14.57 -3.07 -15.86
C LEU A 221 14.59 -3.23 -17.39
N ARG A 222 15.61 -3.91 -17.92
CA ARG A 222 15.69 -4.28 -19.33
C ARG A 222 14.58 -5.28 -19.69
N LEU A 223 14.32 -6.29 -18.85
CA LEU A 223 13.22 -7.24 -19.05
C LEU A 223 11.85 -6.55 -19.03
N VAL A 224 11.64 -5.59 -18.13
CA VAL A 224 10.44 -4.72 -18.12
C VAL A 224 10.31 -4.03 -19.48
N ALA A 225 11.38 -3.40 -19.98
CA ALA A 225 11.35 -2.74 -21.29
C ALA A 225 11.11 -3.71 -22.46
N CYS A 226 11.64 -4.93 -22.42
CA CYS A 226 11.34 -5.97 -23.41
C CYS A 226 9.86 -6.36 -23.40
N SER A 227 9.30 -6.61 -22.21
CA SER A 227 7.90 -6.95 -22.05
C SER A 227 6.96 -5.83 -22.52
N ALA A 228 7.37 -4.57 -22.35
CA ALA A 228 6.63 -3.38 -22.81
C ALA A 228 6.43 -3.39 -24.33
N LEU A 229 7.43 -3.89 -25.05
CA LEU A 229 7.42 -4.00 -26.51
C LEU A 229 6.79 -5.31 -27.00
N GLY A 230 6.20 -6.11 -26.09
CA GLY A 230 5.64 -7.42 -26.41
C GLY A 230 6.68 -8.49 -26.75
N LYS A 231 7.94 -8.29 -26.36
CA LYS A 231 9.03 -9.26 -26.59
C LYS A 231 9.15 -10.17 -25.37
N PHE A 232 8.70 -11.40 -25.54
CA PHE A 232 8.81 -12.52 -24.60
C PHE A 232 9.59 -13.67 -25.25
#